data_AF-A0A1G9AVK1-F1
#
_entry.id   AF-A0A1G9AVK1-F1
#
_cell.length_a   1.000
_cell.length_b   1.000
_cell.length_c   1.000
_cell.angle_alpha   90.00
_cell.angle_beta   90.00
_cell.angle_gamma   90.00
#
_symmetry.space_group_name_H-M   'P 1'
#
loop_
_entity.id
_entity.type
_entity.pdbx_description
1 polymer ?
#
loop_
_entity_poly.entity_id
_entity_poly.type
_entity_poly.pdbx_seq_one_letter_code
_entity_poly.pdbx_strand_id
1 'polypeptide(L)' 'MDWYKIIKRYYDMGLYTKEPESTMYVGNFVVYGKITVEQYETITNEAYTNTTV' A
#
# COMPACT_ATOMS: atom_id res chain seq x y z
N MET A 1 -0.56 -8.06 -15.17
CA MET A 1 -0.29 -6.67 -14.74
C MET A 1 0.41 -6.75 -13.40
N ASP A 2 1.54 -6.06 -13.24
CA ASP A 2 2.36 -6.13 -12.03
C ASP A 2 1.93 -5.00 -11.07
N TRP A 3 0.97 -5.32 -10.20
CA TRP A 3 0.38 -4.35 -9.27
C TRP A 3 1.43 -3.76 -8.32
N TYR A 4 2.37 -4.58 -7.85
CA TYR A 4 3.45 -4.14 -6.98
C TYR A 4 4.26 -3.00 -7.61
N LYS A 5 4.71 -3.15 -8.87
CA LYS A 5 5.46 -2.09 -9.56
C LYS A 5 4.66 -0.79 -9.73
N ILE A 6 3.37 -0.91 -10.04
CA ILE A 6 2.49 0.24 -10.26
C ILE A 6 2.27 1.00 -8.95
N ILE A 7 1.91 0.29 -7.88
CA ILE A 7 1.65 0.88 -6.56
C ILE A 7 2.94 1.50 -6.00
N LYS A 8 4.07 0.80 -6.11
CA LYS A 8 5.38 1.35 -5.70
C LYS A 8 5.68 2.64 -6.45
N ARG A 9 5.50 2.67 -7.77
CA ARG A 9 5.72 3.88 -8.57
C ARG A 9 4.83 5.04 -8.10
N TYR A 10 3.55 4.79 -7.85
CA TYR A 10 2.65 5.85 -7.38
C TYR A 10 2.96 6.31 -5.95
N TYR A 11 3.41 5.41 -5.09
CA TYR A 11 3.93 5.77 -3.77
C TYR A 11 5.19 6.63 -3.86
N ASP A 12 6.17 6.23 -4.68
CA ASP A 12 7.41 6.98 -4.91
C ASP A 12 7.14 8.39 -5.52
N MET A 13 6.03 8.53 -6.25
CA MET A 13 5.54 9.81 -6.80
C MET A 13 4.75 10.65 -5.77
N GLY A 14 4.51 10.14 -4.56
CA GLY A 14 3.71 10.80 -3.53
C GLY A 14 2.19 10.79 -3.77
N LEU A 15 1.71 9.96 -4.70
CA LEU A 15 0.28 9.83 -5.02
C LEU A 15 -0.44 8.87 -4.07
N TYR A 16 0.28 7.86 -3.58
CA TYR A 16 -0.20 6.96 -2.53
C TYR A 16 0.50 7.22 -1.21
N THR A 17 -0.20 6.94 -0.12
CA THR A 17 0.28 7.15 1.24
C THR A 17 0.15 5.89 2.07
N LYS A 18 0.92 5.84 3.15
CA LYS A 18 0.85 4.80 4.18
C LYS A 18 -0.14 5.14 5.30
N GLU A 19 -0.81 6.29 5.22
CA GLU A 19 -1.79 6.73 6.22
C GLU A 19 -3.14 6.03 6.01
N PRO A 20 -3.66 5.28 7.00
CA PRO A 20 -4.92 4.54 6.87
C PRO A 20 -6.16 5.41 6.63
N GLU A 21 -6.12 6.68 7.06
CA GLU A 21 -7.22 7.63 6.91
C GLU A 21 -7.34 8.19 5.48
N SER A 22 -6.32 7.99 4.65
CA SER A 22 -6.31 8.48 3.27
C SER A 22 -7.04 7.54 2.33
N THR A 23 -7.79 8.11 1.38
CA THR A 23 -8.38 7.35 0.27
C THR A 23 -7.32 6.70 -0.63
N MET A 24 -6.08 7.20 -0.57
CA MET A 24 -4.93 6.72 -1.33
C MET A 24 -4.01 5.80 -0.51
N TYR A 25 -4.55 5.20 0.56
CA TYR A 25 -3.81 4.29 1.42
C TYR A 25 -3.32 3.03 0.69
N VAL A 26 -2.01 2.77 0.72
CA VAL A 26 -1.37 1.59 0.10
C VAL A 26 -1.93 0.28 0.68
N GLY A 27 -2.34 0.29 1.96
CA GLY A 27 -2.87 -0.89 2.62
C GLY A 27 -4.20 -1.39 2.05
N ASN A 28 -4.95 -0.55 1.35
CA ASN A 28 -6.17 -0.98 0.63
C ASN A 28 -5.83 -2.03 -0.45
N PHE A 29 -4.66 -1.94 -1.07
CA PHE A 29 -4.23 -2.91 -2.08
C PHE A 29 -3.87 -4.27 -1.49
N VAL A 30 -3.55 -4.33 -0.19
CA VAL A 30 -3.42 -5.60 0.55
C VAL A 30 -4.80 -6.23 0.75
N VAL A 31 -5.79 -5.45 1.20
CA VAL A 31 -7.18 -5.90 1.40
C VAL A 31 -7.81 -6.40 0.09
N TYR A 32 -7.51 -5.72 -1.02
CA TYR A 32 -7.98 -6.11 -2.35
C TYR A 32 -7.21 -7.27 -2.99
N GLY A 33 -6.22 -7.83 -2.30
CA GLY A 33 -5.37 -8.93 -2.78
C GLY A 33 -4.53 -8.56 -4.01
N LYS A 34 -4.20 -7.28 -4.19
CA LYS A 34 -3.36 -6.80 -5.30
C LYS A 34 -1.87 -6.88 -4.96
N ILE A 35 -1.53 -6.70 -3.69
CA ILE A 35 -0.18 -6.87 -3.15
C ILE A 35 -0.23 -7.69 -1.86
N THR A 36 0.90 -8.29 -1.49
CA THR A 36 1.07 -8.96 -0.19
C THR A 36 1.40 -7.98 0.93
N VAL A 37 1.31 -8.43 2.18
CA VAL A 37 1.78 -7.67 3.35
C VAL A 37 3.27 -7.32 3.22
N GLU A 38 4.11 -8.28 2.86
CA GLU A 38 5.56 -8.05 2.66
C GLU A 38 5.84 -6.99 1.59
N GLN A 39 5.02 -6.97 0.54
CA GLN A 39 5.11 -5.96 -0.52
C GLN A 39 4.69 -4.58 -0.04
N TYR A 40 3.64 -4.48 0.79
CA TYR A 40 3.27 -3.23 1.46
C TYR A 40 4.44 -2.71 2.30
N GLU A 41 5.02 -3.56 3.15
CA GLU A 41 6.12 -3.20 4.05
C GLU A 41 7.35 -2.76 3.27
N THR A 42 7.63 -3.39 2.13
CA THR A 42 8.71 -2.98 1.22
C THR A 42 8.45 -1.61 0.58
N ILE A 43 7.20 -1.27 0.28
CA ILE A 43 6.84 0.03 -0.33
C ILE A 43 6.93 1.14 0.72
N THR A 44 6.33 0.93 1.89
CA THR A 44 6.11 1.98 2.90
C THR A 44 7.21 2.06 3.96
N ASN A 45 8.06 1.03 4.06
CA ASN A 45 8.99 0.79 5.16
C ASN A 45 8.30 0.76 6.54
N GLU A 46 7.02 0.39 6.58
CA GLU A 46 6.25 0.25 7.82
C GLU A 46 5.47 -1.06 7.83
N ALA A 47 5.33 -1.64 9.03
CA ALA A 47 4.52 -2.82 9.24
C ALA A 47 3.06 -2.56 8.84
N TYR A 48 2.43 -3.52 8.17
CA TYR A 48 1.02 -3.38 7.81
C TYR A 48 0.12 -3.50 9.04
N THR A 49 -0.56 -2.41 9.40
CA THR A 49 -1.60 -2.42 10.43
C THR A 49 -2.96 -2.47 9.77
N ASN A 50 -3.64 -3.62 9.87
CA ASN A 50 -5.04 -3.73 9.47
C ASN A 50 -5.92 -3.17 10.60
N THR A 51 -6.07 -1.84 10.67
CA THR A 51 -7.12 -1.22 11.47
C THR A 51 -8.44 -1.40 10.74
N THR A 52 -9.04 -2.58 10.88
CA THR A 52 -10.49 -2.73 10.73
C THR A 52 -11.14 -1.90 11.81
N VAL A 53 -11.66 -0.73 11.44
CA VAL A 53 -12.68 0.02 12.20
C VAL A 53 -14.04 -0.65 12.07
#